data_AF-A0A958QAK9-F1
#
_entry.id   AF-A0A958QAK9-F1
#
_cell.length_a   1.000
_cell.length_b   1.000
_cell.length_c   1.000
_cell.angle_alpha   90.00
_cell.angle_beta   90.00
_cell.angle_gamma   90.00
#
_symmetry.space_group_name_H-M   'P 1'
#
loop_
_entity.id
_entity.type
_entity.pdbx_description
1 polymer ?
#
loop_
_entity_poly.entity_id
_entity_poly.type
_entity_poly.pdbx_seq_one_letter_code
_entity_poly.pdbx_strand_id
1 'polypeptide(L)'
;METSKGTIVIDLTEDKTPKTVANFVNLAKRGFYDGLTFHRVIADFMIQGGCPDGIGTGGPGYRFEDEFDSSLRHSGPGILSMANAGPGTNGSQFFITHVATPHLDGKHSVFGKVTSGQDVVDSIAKGDMIKSVKIEGDTTALFAKEADALAQWNAILDKKYPAKNNVAKDAQESAHS
;
A
#
# COMPACT_ATOMS: atom_id res chain seq x y z
N MET A 1 -2.19 -9.10 -5.31
CA MET A 1 -3.42 -8.60 -4.65
C MET A 1 -4.62 -9.29 -5.26
N GLU A 2 -5.39 -10.01 -4.44
CA GLU A 2 -6.62 -10.67 -4.90
C GLU A 2 -7.82 -9.76 -4.61
N THR A 3 -8.71 -9.60 -5.59
CA THR A 3 -9.90 -8.75 -5.47
C THR A 3 -11.19 -9.52 -5.81
N SER A 4 -12.34 -8.87 -5.67
CA SER A 4 -13.61 -9.38 -6.21
C SER A 4 -13.62 -9.51 -7.73
N LYS A 5 -12.76 -8.77 -8.45
CA LYS A 5 -12.71 -8.73 -9.92
C LYS A 5 -11.62 -9.59 -10.54
N GLY A 6 -10.63 -10.00 -9.76
CA GLY A 6 -9.50 -10.79 -10.23
C GLY A 6 -8.23 -10.50 -9.46
N THR A 7 -7.10 -10.98 -9.98
CA THR A 7 -5.79 -10.80 -9.36
C THR A 7 -5.01 -9.69 -10.05
N ILE A 8 -4.43 -8.80 -9.25
CA ILE A 8 -3.51 -7.75 -9.68
C ILE A 8 -2.12 -8.10 -9.14
N VAL A 9 -1.14 -8.23 -10.02
CA VAL A 9 0.27 -8.46 -9.67
C VAL A 9 1.00 -7.13 -9.78
N ILE A 10 1.78 -6.80 -8.75
CA ILE A 10 2.40 -5.49 -8.59
C ILE A 10 3.84 -5.71 -8.15
N ASP A 11 4.77 -5.10 -8.87
CA ASP A 11 6.17 -5.00 -8.46
C ASP A 11 6.33 -3.77 -7.58
N LEU A 12 7.03 -3.91 -6.45
CA LEU A 12 7.30 -2.82 -5.52
C LEU A 12 8.71 -2.27 -5.73
N THR A 13 8.95 -1.01 -5.34
CA THR A 13 10.23 -0.30 -5.57
C THR A 13 10.94 0.00 -4.26
N GLU A 14 11.31 -1.04 -3.50
CA GLU A 14 11.91 -0.91 -2.17
C GLU A 14 13.29 -0.22 -2.15
N ASP A 15 14.01 -0.26 -3.27
CA ASP A 15 15.29 0.41 -3.43
C ASP A 15 15.15 1.94 -3.48
N LYS A 16 14.02 2.43 -4.02
CA LYS A 16 13.72 3.86 -4.20
C LYS A 16 12.86 4.44 -3.09
N THR A 17 11.90 3.66 -2.60
CA THR A 17 10.90 4.07 -1.61
C THR A 17 10.80 3.05 -0.47
N PRO A 18 11.91 2.80 0.25
CA PRO A 18 11.98 1.73 1.25
C PRO A 18 10.93 1.88 2.35
N LYS A 19 10.70 3.09 2.87
CA LYS A 19 9.76 3.29 3.98
C LYS A 19 8.31 3.05 3.56
N THR A 20 7.96 3.53 2.37
CA THR A 20 6.63 3.34 1.77
C THR A 20 6.35 1.87 1.50
N VAL A 21 7.31 1.16 0.90
CA VAL A 21 7.18 -0.28 0.62
C VAL A 21 7.13 -1.07 1.92
N ALA A 22 7.98 -0.77 2.92
CA ALA A 22 7.97 -1.43 4.22
C ALA A 22 6.61 -1.27 4.92
N ASN A 23 6.03 -0.07 4.90
CA ASN A 23 4.70 0.20 5.44
C ASN A 23 3.63 -0.66 4.74
N PHE A 24 3.58 -0.64 3.40
CA PHE A 24 2.58 -1.38 2.64
C PHE A 24 2.70 -2.89 2.87
N VAL A 25 3.92 -3.43 2.83
CA VAL A 25 4.23 -4.84 3.06
C VAL A 25 3.86 -5.27 4.49
N ASN A 26 4.17 -4.44 5.49
CA ASN A 26 3.82 -4.73 6.89
C ASN A 26 2.30 -4.80 7.08
N LEU A 27 1.56 -3.83 6.56
CA LEU A 27 0.09 -3.82 6.61
C LEU A 27 -0.50 -5.04 5.88
N ALA A 28 0.02 -5.38 4.70
CA ALA A 28 -0.40 -6.56 3.95
C ALA A 28 -0.16 -7.87 4.71
N LYS A 29 1.05 -8.09 5.25
CA LYS A 29 1.39 -9.28 6.03
C LYS A 29 0.51 -9.46 7.28
N ARG A 30 0.03 -8.36 7.86
CA ARG A 30 -0.89 -8.36 9.01
C ARG A 30 -2.36 -8.61 8.64
N GLY A 31 -2.69 -8.70 7.34
CA GLY A 31 -4.07 -8.84 6.85
C GLY A 31 -4.89 -7.54 6.99
N PHE A 32 -4.22 -6.39 7.06
CA PHE A 32 -4.88 -5.09 7.25
C PHE A 32 -5.81 -4.75 6.08
N TYR A 33 -5.39 -5.05 4.85
CA TYR A 33 -6.15 -4.76 3.64
C TYR A 33 -7.29 -5.75 3.37
N ASP A 34 -7.31 -6.89 4.07
CA ASP A 34 -8.25 -7.97 3.82
C ASP A 34 -9.68 -7.52 4.19
N GLY A 35 -10.55 -7.52 3.19
CA GLY A 35 -11.94 -7.07 3.30
C GLY A 35 -12.14 -5.57 3.07
N LEU A 36 -11.08 -4.79 2.88
CA LEU A 36 -11.21 -3.36 2.57
C LEU A 36 -11.69 -3.15 1.13
N THR A 37 -12.32 -2.01 0.88
CA THR A 37 -12.92 -1.70 -0.43
C THR A 37 -12.17 -0.60 -1.18
N PHE A 38 -12.27 -0.61 -2.50
CA PHE A 38 -12.00 0.55 -3.34
C PHE A 38 -13.13 1.56 -3.20
N HIS A 39 -12.96 2.52 -2.29
CA HIS A 39 -14.00 3.46 -1.90
C HIS A 39 -14.15 4.64 -2.87
N ARG A 40 -13.12 4.91 -3.68
CA ARG A 40 -13.13 5.96 -4.70
C ARG A 40 -12.55 5.41 -5.99
N VAL A 41 -13.38 5.37 -7.03
CA VAL A 41 -13.01 4.92 -8.37
C VAL A 41 -13.44 5.99 -9.36
N ILE A 42 -12.52 6.41 -10.21
CA ILE A 42 -12.77 7.41 -11.24
C ILE A 42 -12.27 6.83 -12.56
N ALA A 43 -13.20 6.62 -13.48
CA ALA A 43 -12.90 6.14 -14.83
C ALA A 43 -11.85 7.05 -15.49
N ASP A 44 -10.95 6.42 -16.25
CA ASP A 44 -9.84 7.11 -16.92
C ASP A 44 -8.96 7.95 -15.99
N PHE A 45 -8.89 7.59 -14.70
CA PHE A 45 -8.01 8.23 -13.74
C PHE A 45 -7.35 7.19 -12.82
N MET A 46 -8.08 6.64 -11.87
CA MET A 46 -7.53 5.71 -10.87
C MET A 46 -8.61 4.95 -10.07
N ILE A 47 -8.16 3.91 -9.37
CA ILE A 47 -8.87 3.24 -8.28
C ILE A 47 -8.14 3.51 -6.96
N GLN A 48 -8.85 3.90 -5.90
CA GLN A 48 -8.29 4.22 -4.59
C GLN A 48 -8.92 3.34 -3.50
N GLY A 49 -8.06 2.73 -2.69
CA GLY A 49 -8.40 1.77 -1.64
C GLY A 49 -7.60 1.99 -0.36
N GLY A 50 -7.61 1.00 0.54
CA GLY A 50 -6.80 1.01 1.77
C GLY A 50 -7.34 1.88 2.91
N CYS A 51 -8.63 2.25 2.89
CA CYS A 51 -9.31 2.97 3.97
C CYS A 51 -10.06 1.97 4.87
N PRO A 52 -9.68 1.81 6.16
CA PRO A 52 -10.37 0.92 7.10
C PRO A 52 -11.85 1.25 7.30
N ASP A 53 -12.16 2.54 7.34
CA ASP A 53 -13.53 3.03 7.57
C ASP A 53 -14.39 3.01 6.30
N GLY A 54 -13.82 2.67 5.13
CA GLY A 54 -14.52 2.67 3.84
C GLY A 54 -15.00 4.04 3.32
N ILE A 55 -14.84 5.13 4.09
CA ILE A 55 -15.36 6.48 3.76
C ILE A 55 -14.30 7.46 3.23
N GLY A 56 -13.02 7.05 3.14
CA GLY A 56 -11.92 7.84 2.56
C GLY A 56 -11.16 8.73 3.53
N THR A 57 -11.53 8.80 4.81
CA THR A 57 -10.82 9.58 5.85
C THR A 57 -10.02 8.74 6.85
N GLY A 58 -10.14 7.40 6.78
CA GLY A 58 -9.51 6.46 7.69
C GLY A 58 -8.07 6.11 7.33
N GLY A 59 -7.35 5.51 8.28
CA GLY A 59 -5.97 5.07 8.10
C GLY A 59 -5.49 4.12 9.22
N PRO A 60 -4.20 3.78 9.24
CA PRO A 60 -3.65 2.76 10.14
C PRO A 60 -3.40 3.30 11.56
N GLY A 61 -3.74 4.56 11.83
CA GLY A 61 -3.56 5.21 13.13
C GLY A 61 -2.26 5.99 13.28
N TYR A 62 -1.46 6.07 12.22
CA TYR A 62 -0.23 6.85 12.13
C TYR A 62 -0.09 7.53 10.77
N ARG A 63 0.91 8.40 10.66
CA ARG A 63 1.33 9.05 9.40
C ARG A 63 2.85 8.97 9.24
N PHE A 64 3.32 9.01 7.99
CA PHE A 64 4.74 9.09 7.67
C PHE A 64 5.00 9.99 6.45
N GLU A 65 6.26 10.33 6.24
CA GLU A 65 6.74 11.23 5.20
C GLU A 65 6.53 10.70 3.78
N ASP A 66 6.65 11.60 2.79
CA ASP A 66 6.70 11.23 1.38
C ASP A 66 8.13 10.85 0.96
N GLU A 67 8.24 9.82 0.13
CA GLU A 67 9.45 9.47 -0.61
C GLU A 67 9.23 9.74 -2.11
N PHE A 68 10.12 10.53 -2.72
CA PHE A 68 10.08 10.85 -4.15
C PHE A 68 11.40 10.52 -4.82
N ASP A 69 11.34 9.74 -5.89
CA ASP A 69 12.48 9.47 -6.77
C ASP A 69 12.25 10.10 -8.15
N SER A 70 13.31 10.57 -8.81
CA SER A 70 13.22 11.21 -10.12
C SER A 70 12.74 10.26 -11.22
N SER A 71 13.05 8.97 -11.11
CA SER A 71 12.68 7.93 -12.07
C SER A 71 11.26 7.39 -11.90
N LEU A 72 10.65 7.58 -10.72
CA LEU A 72 9.30 7.12 -10.43
C LEU A 72 8.28 8.22 -10.74
N ARG A 73 7.49 8.02 -11.80
CA ARG A 73 6.54 9.00 -12.35
C ARG A 73 5.22 8.34 -12.68
N HIS A 74 4.14 9.12 -12.65
CA HIS A 74 2.80 8.71 -13.05
C HIS A 74 2.66 8.72 -14.58
N SER A 75 3.55 8.00 -15.27
CA SER A 75 3.74 8.06 -16.71
C SER A 75 2.78 7.19 -17.52
N GLY A 76 1.92 6.40 -16.87
CA GLY A 76 1.02 5.48 -17.55
C GLY A 76 0.03 4.77 -16.61
N PRO A 77 -0.69 3.76 -17.14
CA PRO A 77 -1.52 2.86 -16.35
C PRO A 77 -0.69 2.06 -15.33
N GLY A 78 -1.37 1.64 -14.26
CA GLY A 78 -0.84 0.66 -13.32
C GLY A 78 0.17 1.22 -12.32
N ILE A 79 0.31 2.53 -12.19
CA ILE A 79 1.23 3.13 -11.22
C ILE A 79 0.57 3.09 -9.84
N LEU A 80 1.19 2.39 -8.90
CA LEU A 80 0.76 2.29 -7.50
C LEU A 80 1.38 3.42 -6.70
N SER A 81 0.56 4.17 -5.97
CA SER A 81 1.02 5.35 -5.21
C SER A 81 0.22 5.58 -3.94
N MET A 82 0.85 6.25 -2.96
CA MET A 82 0.19 6.60 -1.70
C MET A 82 -0.82 7.73 -1.90
N ALA A 83 -2.03 7.55 -1.37
CA ALA A 83 -2.94 8.66 -1.17
C ALA A 83 -2.55 9.41 0.11
N ASN A 84 -2.61 10.74 0.06
CA ASN A 84 -2.30 11.60 1.19
C ASN A 84 -3.27 12.81 1.25
N ALA A 85 -3.24 13.53 2.37
CA ALA A 85 -3.99 14.76 2.61
C ALA A 85 -3.07 15.99 2.65
N GLY A 86 -1.97 15.94 1.89
CA GLY A 86 -0.88 16.91 1.90
C GLY A 86 0.47 16.30 2.35
N PRO A 87 1.55 17.09 2.30
CA PRO A 87 2.91 16.60 2.57
C PRO A 87 3.02 15.89 3.91
N GLY A 88 3.66 14.72 3.92
CA GLY A 88 3.95 13.92 5.11
C GLY A 88 2.71 13.32 5.81
N THR A 89 1.67 13.02 5.04
CA THR A 89 0.43 12.43 5.58
C THR A 89 0.12 11.04 5.01
N ASN A 90 1.14 10.34 4.53
CA ASN A 90 0.98 8.96 4.07
C ASN A 90 0.53 8.06 5.23
N GLY A 91 -0.32 7.08 4.91
CA GLY A 91 -0.89 6.15 5.89
C GLY A 91 -1.06 4.76 5.28
N SER A 92 -2.30 4.34 5.06
CA SER A 92 -2.62 3.04 4.43
C SER A 92 -3.34 3.16 3.10
N GLN A 93 -3.87 4.34 2.78
CA GLN A 93 -4.60 4.53 1.54
C GLN A 93 -3.63 4.61 0.36
N PHE A 94 -3.99 3.95 -0.73
CA PHE A 94 -3.21 3.93 -1.97
C PHE A 94 -4.17 4.05 -3.16
N PHE A 95 -3.61 4.38 -4.32
CA PHE A 95 -4.33 4.31 -5.59
C PHE A 95 -3.50 3.64 -6.68
N ILE A 96 -4.18 3.11 -7.69
CA ILE A 96 -3.59 2.56 -8.92
C ILE A 96 -4.17 3.31 -10.11
N THR A 97 -3.32 3.82 -10.99
CA THR A 97 -3.75 4.63 -12.14
C THR A 97 -4.35 3.78 -13.27
N HIS A 98 -5.37 4.33 -13.95
CA HIS A 98 -5.86 3.80 -15.24
C HIS A 98 -5.07 4.38 -16.43
N VAL A 99 -4.54 5.59 -16.27
CA VAL A 99 -3.84 6.34 -17.34
C VAL A 99 -2.68 7.14 -16.76
N ALA A 100 -1.88 7.77 -17.63
CA ALA A 100 -0.84 8.71 -17.19
C ALA A 100 -1.45 9.91 -16.46
N THR A 101 -0.89 10.26 -15.30
CA THR A 101 -1.38 11.33 -14.42
C THR A 101 -0.23 12.24 -13.93
N PRO A 102 0.53 12.89 -14.84
CA PRO A 102 1.75 13.63 -14.50
C PRO A 102 1.54 14.80 -13.53
N HIS A 103 0.32 15.30 -13.38
CA HIS A 103 -0.02 16.33 -12.40
C HIS A 103 0.08 15.87 -10.93
N LEU A 104 0.23 14.55 -10.70
CA LEU A 104 0.45 13.91 -9.40
C LEU A 104 1.94 13.72 -9.06
N ASP A 105 2.84 13.94 -10.02
CA ASP A 105 4.28 13.78 -9.82
C ASP A 105 4.80 14.71 -8.71
N GLY A 106 5.59 14.15 -7.80
CA GLY A 106 6.13 14.88 -6.64
C GLY A 106 5.09 15.28 -5.59
N LYS A 107 3.86 14.75 -5.69
CA LYS A 107 2.79 14.97 -4.69
C LYS A 107 2.36 13.68 -4.01
N HIS A 108 2.52 12.54 -4.68
CA HIS A 108 2.20 11.22 -4.17
C HIS A 108 3.39 10.29 -4.37
N SER A 109 3.78 9.58 -3.31
CA SER A 109 4.88 8.61 -3.39
C SER A 109 4.47 7.43 -4.25
N VAL A 110 5.12 7.31 -5.41
CA VAL A 110 5.05 6.13 -6.27
C VAL A 110 5.91 5.05 -5.65
N PHE A 111 5.34 3.86 -5.40
CA PHE A 111 6.06 2.78 -4.73
C PHE A 111 5.86 1.40 -5.36
N GLY A 112 5.27 1.37 -6.55
CA GLY A 112 5.14 0.13 -7.32
C GLY A 112 4.45 0.33 -8.67
N LYS A 113 4.40 -0.76 -9.43
CA LYS A 113 3.76 -0.80 -10.74
C LYS A 113 3.10 -2.15 -10.99
N VAL A 114 1.90 -2.13 -11.53
CA VAL A 114 1.18 -3.31 -12.00
C VAL A 114 1.97 -3.96 -13.13
N THR A 115 2.29 -5.25 -12.97
CA THR A 115 2.96 -6.09 -13.98
C THR A 115 2.00 -7.09 -14.63
N SER A 116 0.88 -7.40 -13.98
CA SER A 116 -0.21 -8.19 -14.55
C SER A 116 -1.54 -7.82 -13.91
N GLY A 117 -2.64 -7.90 -14.67
CA GLY A 117 -3.99 -7.59 -14.20
C GLY A 117 -4.39 -6.11 -14.31
N GLN A 118 -3.88 -5.38 -15.30
CA GLN A 118 -4.34 -4.00 -15.57
C GLN A 118 -5.81 -3.98 -16.02
N ASP A 119 -6.24 -4.98 -16.78
CA ASP A 119 -7.65 -5.19 -17.12
C ASP A 119 -8.52 -5.39 -15.87
N VAL A 120 -7.99 -6.06 -14.84
CA VAL A 120 -8.66 -6.18 -13.54
C VAL A 120 -8.77 -4.82 -12.87
N VAL A 121 -7.69 -4.03 -12.84
CA VAL A 121 -7.68 -2.65 -12.32
C VAL A 121 -8.77 -1.82 -13.01
N ASP A 122 -8.80 -1.85 -14.34
CA ASP A 122 -9.74 -1.06 -15.15
C ASP A 122 -11.21 -1.52 -14.95
N SER A 123 -11.42 -2.79 -14.55
CA SER A 123 -12.76 -3.35 -14.28
C SER A 123 -13.28 -3.09 -12.86
N ILE A 124 -12.44 -2.58 -11.95
CA ILE A 124 -12.83 -2.30 -10.57
C ILE A 124 -13.86 -1.19 -10.54
N ALA A 125 -14.93 -1.42 -9.77
CA ALA A 125 -15.96 -0.45 -9.47
C ALA A 125 -15.91 -0.04 -7.99
N LYS A 126 -16.53 1.10 -7.67
CA LYS A 126 -16.64 1.55 -6.28
C LYS A 126 -17.32 0.48 -5.41
N GLY A 127 -16.70 0.15 -4.29
CA GLY A 127 -17.18 -0.86 -3.35
C GLY A 127 -16.65 -2.28 -3.61
N ASP A 128 -15.94 -2.52 -4.71
CA ASP A 128 -15.22 -3.78 -4.91
C ASP A 128 -14.17 -3.99 -3.83
N MET A 129 -13.93 -5.25 -3.50
CA MET A 129 -13.22 -5.67 -2.30
C MET A 129 -11.82 -6.17 -2.62
N ILE A 130 -10.87 -5.81 -1.78
CA ILE A 130 -9.56 -6.47 -1.65
C ILE A 130 -9.79 -7.70 -0.77
N LYS A 131 -9.72 -8.88 -1.37
CA LYS A 131 -9.89 -10.15 -0.63
C LYS A 131 -8.67 -10.44 0.23
N SER A 132 -7.48 -10.32 -0.37
CA SER A 132 -6.21 -10.57 0.29
C SER A 132 -5.05 -9.85 -0.40
N VAL A 133 -4.00 -9.54 0.35
CA VAL A 133 -2.73 -9.07 -0.22
C VAL A 133 -1.59 -9.99 0.23
N LYS A 134 -1.14 -10.85 -0.69
CA LYS A 134 0.05 -11.69 -0.50
C LYS A 134 1.31 -10.96 -0.96
N ILE A 135 2.38 -11.08 -0.17
CA ILE A 135 3.71 -10.57 -0.49
C ILE A 135 4.59 -11.73 -0.94
N GLU A 136 5.32 -11.53 -2.04
CA GLU A 136 6.30 -12.48 -2.57
C GLU A 136 7.69 -11.84 -2.52
N GLY A 137 8.73 -12.64 -2.28
CA GLY A 137 10.10 -12.18 -2.06
C GLY A 137 10.51 -12.10 -0.59
N ASP A 138 11.80 -11.80 -0.35
CA ASP A 138 12.38 -11.67 0.98
C ASP A 138 12.29 -10.21 1.47
N THR A 139 11.65 -10.01 2.62
CA THR A 139 11.46 -8.68 3.22
C THR A 139 12.43 -8.41 4.37
N THR A 140 13.34 -9.33 4.68
CA THR A 140 14.19 -9.28 5.87
C THR A 140 15.06 -8.02 5.89
N ALA A 141 15.80 -7.77 4.79
CA ALA A 141 16.67 -6.61 4.69
C ALA A 141 15.88 -5.28 4.71
N LEU A 142 14.72 -5.26 4.04
CA LEU A 142 13.82 -4.11 4.04
C LEU A 142 13.31 -3.78 5.45
N PHE A 143 12.86 -4.80 6.18
CA PHE A 143 12.34 -4.62 7.53
C PHE A 143 13.43 -4.26 8.53
N ALA A 144 14.64 -4.81 8.38
CA ALA A 144 15.78 -4.40 9.18
C ALA A 144 16.13 -2.91 8.97
N LYS A 145 16.07 -2.43 7.72
CA LYS A 145 16.33 -1.02 7.38
C LYS A 145 15.31 -0.07 8.01
N GLU A 146 14.03 -0.48 8.06
CA GLU A 146 12.93 0.34 8.58
C GLU A 146 12.44 -0.11 9.97
N ALA A 147 13.29 -0.80 10.74
CA ALA A 147 12.90 -1.48 11.98
C ALA A 147 12.29 -0.53 13.02
N ASP A 148 12.86 0.67 13.19
CA ASP A 148 12.36 1.66 14.14
C ASP A 148 10.95 2.15 13.77
N ALA A 149 10.72 2.43 12.48
CA ALA A 149 9.42 2.85 11.99
C ALA A 149 8.39 1.72 12.16
N LEU A 150 8.76 0.49 11.79
CA LEU A 150 7.93 -0.70 11.95
C LEU A 150 7.56 -0.95 13.41
N ALA A 151 8.50 -0.82 14.35
CA ALA A 151 8.25 -0.98 15.78
C ALA A 151 7.22 0.04 16.28
N GLN A 152 7.38 1.31 15.89
CA GLN A 152 6.44 2.38 16.27
C GLN A 152 5.04 2.16 15.68
N TRP A 153 4.96 1.81 14.39
CA TRP A 153 3.70 1.53 13.72
C TRP A 153 3.01 0.29 14.31
N ASN A 154 3.76 -0.79 14.55
CA ASN A 154 3.21 -2.02 15.12
C ASN A 154 2.66 -1.80 16.53
N ALA A 155 3.28 -0.98 17.37
CA ALA A 155 2.73 -0.64 18.68
C ALA A 155 1.35 0.04 18.62
N ILE A 156 1.05 0.76 17.53
CA ILE A 156 -0.26 1.36 17.26
C ILE A 156 -1.21 0.32 16.65
N LEU A 157 -0.73 -0.44 15.66
CA LEU A 157 -1.50 -1.46 14.97
C LEU A 157 -1.94 -2.57 15.91
N ASP A 158 -1.09 -3.05 16.82
CA ASP A 158 -1.44 -4.11 17.78
C ASP A 158 -2.64 -3.74 18.66
N LYS A 159 -2.84 -2.45 18.92
CA LYS A 159 -3.96 -1.94 19.72
C LYS A 159 -5.24 -1.75 18.91
N LYS A 160 -5.13 -1.30 17.65
CA LYS A 160 -6.29 -0.88 16.82
C LYS A 160 -6.68 -1.89 15.74
N TYR A 161 -5.69 -2.58 15.20
CA TYR A 161 -5.77 -3.49 14.07
C TYR A 161 -4.88 -4.73 14.35
N PRO A 162 -5.27 -5.57 15.32
CA PRO A 162 -4.52 -6.78 15.64
C PRO A 162 -4.38 -7.64 14.39
N ALA A 163 -3.21 -8.24 14.21
CA ALA A 163 -2.90 -9.02 13.01
C ALA A 163 -3.91 -10.18 12.87
N LYS A 164 -4.52 -10.30 11.68
CA LYS A 164 -5.47 -11.37 11.38
C LYS A 164 -4.79 -12.71 11.12
N ASN A 165 -3.51 -12.66 10.75
CA ASN A 165 -2.67 -13.81 10.46
C ASN A 165 -1.53 -13.90 11.51
N ASN A 166 -1.12 -15.12 11.88
CA ASN A 166 -0.06 -15.41 12.88
C ASN A 166 1.36 -14.88 12.51
N VAL A 167 1.49 -14.02 11.50
CA VAL A 167 2.77 -13.53 10.95
C VAL A 167 3.49 -12.55 11.89
N ALA A 168 2.80 -11.99 12.88
CA ALA A 168 3.40 -11.04 13.84
C ALA A 168 4.47 -11.66 14.76
N LYS A 169 4.56 -13.00 14.86
CA LYS A 169 5.61 -13.65 15.68
C LYS A 169 7.00 -13.59 15.03
N ASP A 170 7.09 -13.69 13.71
CA ASP A 170 8.40 -13.81 13.05
C ASP A 170 9.20 -12.50 13.02
N ALA A 171 8.50 -11.34 13.11
CA ALA A 171 9.14 -10.02 13.11
C ALA A 171 9.63 -9.58 14.50
N GLN A 172 9.16 -10.19 15.60
CA GLN A 172 9.64 -9.91 16.95
C GLN A 172 10.77 -10.85 17.38
N GLU A 173 10.82 -12.08 16.85
CA GLU A 173 11.85 -13.07 17.22
C GLU A 173 13.22 -12.82 16.56
N SER A 174 13.26 -12.05 15.46
CA SER A 174 14.51 -11.71 14.75
C SER A 174 15.25 -10.49 15.31
N ALA A 175 14.70 -9.80 16.32
CA ALA A 175 15.33 -8.65 16.99
C ALA A 175 16.06 -9.01 18.31
N HIS A 176 16.01 -10.28 18.73
CA HIS A 176 16.60 -10.76 19.99
C HIS A 176 17.52 -11.98 19.81
N SER A 177 18.02 -12.24 18.60
CA SER A 177 19.07 -13.26 18.34
C SER A 177 20.39 -12.62 17.92
#